data_AF-A0A7S2S4G8-F1
#
_entry.id   AF-A0A7S2S4G8-F1
#
_cell.length_a   1.000
_cell.length_b   1.000
_cell.length_c   1.000
_cell.angle_alpha   90.00
_cell.angle_beta   90.00
_cell.angle_gamma   90.00
#
_symmetry.space_group_name_H-M   'P 1'
#
loop_
_entity.id
_entity.type
_entity.pdbx_description
1 polymer ?
#
loop_
_entity_poly.entity_id
_entity_poly.type
_entity_poly.pdbx_seq_one_letter_code
_entity_poly.pdbx_strand_id
1 'polypeptide(L)'
;VHTSSNAHFERSGAAQQWGIKTVVGIPVASPNVGRVVVVFYSRHDRSKDQDLVFRLSKELTRLMPSPKWKLIVDTSYPPPNTKPASIDERNANKEETEDTTRDNTIKEIITLLCQYMPSNPNSTLASYCDAFVSLRLLLLRPTRSQEDEDNVRIMIGSYTSYKSSGRSSIDICIMLACDFQFLQRSATTSTSPTVKNEHAKAMPQYVFTPPQAQPQSDLLSYGNGTSPMLSPVHMSQNILDNVSIISA
;
A
#
# COMPACT_ATOMS: atom_id res chain seq x y z
N VAL A 1 -33.02 14.42 4.87
CA VAL A 1 -31.69 14.12 5.45
C VAL A 1 -31.82 12.74 6.05
N HIS A 2 -31.15 11.75 5.47
CA HIS A 2 -31.29 10.37 5.91
C HIS A 2 -30.25 10.09 6.99
N THR A 3 -30.71 9.86 8.22
CA THR A 3 -29.93 9.18 9.24
C THR A 3 -29.94 7.70 8.89
N SER A 4 -29.06 7.29 7.97
CA SER A 4 -28.88 5.88 7.66
C SER A 4 -28.30 5.19 8.88
N SER A 5 -28.82 4.02 9.26
CA SER A 5 -28.26 3.26 10.39
C SER A 5 -26.80 2.92 10.07
N ASN A 6 -25.94 2.88 11.11
CA ASN A 6 -24.52 2.57 10.98
C ASN A 6 -24.25 1.24 10.23
N ALA A 7 -25.23 0.34 10.17
CA ALA A 7 -25.14 -0.94 9.49
C ALA A 7 -24.98 -0.83 7.97
N HIS A 8 -25.32 0.30 7.34
CA HIS A 8 -25.29 0.44 5.89
C HIS A 8 -23.97 0.96 5.31
N PHE A 9 -23.03 1.36 6.17
CA PHE A 9 -21.76 1.92 5.72
C PHE A 9 -20.61 1.04 6.20
N GLU A 10 -20.21 0.07 5.37
CA GLU A 10 -19.13 -0.88 5.67
C GLU A 10 -17.80 -0.18 6.05
N ARG A 11 -17.58 1.02 5.51
CA ARG A 11 -16.41 1.86 5.81
C ARG A 11 -16.44 2.55 7.18
N SER A 12 -17.55 2.47 7.93
CA SER A 12 -17.66 3.06 9.27
C SER A 12 -16.69 2.43 10.27
N GLY A 13 -16.47 1.11 10.17
CA GLY A 13 -15.57 0.39 11.08
C GLY A 13 -14.12 0.89 10.99
N ALA A 14 -13.60 1.03 9.76
CA ALA A 14 -12.27 1.59 9.56
C ALA A 14 -12.20 3.04 10.06
N ALA A 15 -13.16 3.90 9.70
CA ALA A 15 -13.18 5.30 10.15
C ALA A 15 -13.16 5.43 11.69
N GLN A 16 -13.88 4.55 12.39
CA GLN A 16 -13.90 4.53 13.86
C GLN A 16 -12.54 4.17 14.47
N GLN A 17 -11.78 3.25 13.87
CA GLN A 17 -10.43 2.90 14.33
C GLN A 17 -9.47 4.09 14.27
N TRP A 18 -9.65 4.99 13.30
CA TRP A 18 -8.89 6.24 13.17
C TRP A 18 -9.45 7.38 14.05
N GLY A 19 -10.45 7.10 14.89
CA GLY A 19 -11.07 8.06 15.79
C GLY A 19 -11.87 9.14 15.07
N ILE A 20 -12.38 8.86 13.87
CA ILE A 20 -13.32 9.74 13.17
C ILE A 20 -14.67 9.66 13.86
N LYS A 21 -15.24 10.83 14.20
CA LYS A 21 -16.52 10.97 14.89
C LYS A 21 -17.61 11.59 14.01
N THR A 22 -17.24 12.43 13.05
CA THR A 22 -18.19 13.06 12.13
C THR A 22 -17.69 12.99 10.70
N VAL A 23 -18.61 12.72 9.79
CA VAL A 23 -18.36 12.66 8.34
C VAL A 23 -19.43 13.49 7.63
N VAL A 24 -19.03 14.28 6.63
CA VAL A 24 -19.97 14.96 5.74
C VAL A 24 -19.58 14.72 4.29
N GLY A 25 -20.54 14.26 3.50
CA GLY A 25 -20.43 14.11 2.05
C GLY A 25 -21.20 15.21 1.35
N ILE A 26 -20.53 15.99 0.51
CA ILE A 26 -21.14 17.07 -0.28
C ILE A 26 -21.12 16.67 -1.76
N PRO A 27 -22.28 16.47 -2.40
CA PRO A 27 -22.33 16.21 -3.83
C PRO A 27 -21.98 17.48 -4.61
N VAL A 28 -21.08 17.35 -5.59
CA VAL A 28 -20.59 18.45 -6.41
C VAL A 28 -20.67 18.04 -7.87
N ALA A 29 -21.16 18.93 -8.74
CA ALA A 29 -21.16 18.70 -10.17
C ALA A 29 -19.72 18.63 -10.71
N SER A 30 -19.45 17.69 -11.61
CA SER A 30 -18.13 17.52 -12.23
C SER A 30 -18.27 17.44 -13.75
N PRO A 31 -17.49 18.20 -14.54
CA PRO A 31 -17.62 18.21 -16.00
C PRO A 31 -17.47 16.83 -16.66
N ASN A 32 -16.55 16.00 -16.15
CA ASN A 32 -16.15 14.76 -16.82
C ASN A 32 -16.85 13.51 -16.32
N VAL A 33 -17.38 13.54 -15.09
CA VAL A 33 -18.01 12.36 -14.44
C VAL A 33 -19.43 12.64 -13.95
N GLY A 34 -20.00 13.80 -14.29
CA GLY A 34 -21.34 14.22 -13.90
C GLY A 34 -21.43 14.72 -12.47
N ARG A 35 -21.17 13.85 -11.48
CA ARG A 35 -21.24 14.20 -10.06
C ARG A 35 -20.19 13.45 -9.25
N VAL A 36 -19.48 14.17 -8.39
CA VAL A 36 -18.57 13.59 -7.38
C VAL A 36 -19.10 13.88 -5.98
N VAL A 37 -18.64 13.11 -4.99
CA VAL A 37 -18.93 13.41 -3.57
C VAL A 37 -17.63 13.77 -2.87
N VAL A 38 -17.55 15.01 -2.39
CA VAL A 38 -16.43 15.47 -1.55
C VAL A 38 -16.71 15.07 -0.12
N VAL A 39 -15.83 14.27 0.48
CA VAL A 39 -16.01 13.75 1.84
C VAL A 39 -15.03 14.44 2.79
N PHE A 40 -15.56 15.03 3.85
CA PHE A 40 -14.78 15.60 4.94
C PHE A 40 -14.92 14.71 6.18
N TYR A 41 -13.79 14.41 6.82
CA TYR A 41 -13.73 13.63 8.05
C TYR A 41 -13.31 14.54 9.22
N SER A 42 -13.88 14.32 10.40
CA SER A 42 -13.47 15.00 11.62
C SER A 42 -13.35 14.03 12.79
N ARG A 43 -12.33 14.22 13.61
CA ARG A 43 -12.17 13.52 14.91
C ARG A 43 -13.02 14.14 16.03
N HIS A 44 -13.63 15.29 15.77
CA HIS A 44 -14.53 15.95 16.70
C HIS A 44 -15.97 15.57 16.37
N ASP A 45 -16.78 15.44 17.42
CA ASP A 45 -18.22 15.31 17.27
C ASP A 45 -18.80 16.69 16.97
N ARG A 46 -19.23 16.91 15.73
CA ARG A 46 -19.75 18.19 15.25
C ARG A 46 -21.25 18.04 15.03
N SER A 47 -22.03 18.92 15.66
CA SER A 47 -23.45 19.08 15.33
C SER A 47 -23.61 19.54 13.89
N LYS A 48 -24.72 19.15 13.27
CA LYS A 48 -25.05 19.53 11.90
C LYS A 48 -25.26 21.04 11.77
N ASP A 49 -24.37 21.71 11.06
CA ASP A 49 -24.48 23.12 10.68
C ASP A 49 -24.87 23.23 9.20
N GLN A 50 -26.13 23.61 8.94
CA GLN A 50 -26.67 23.71 7.59
C GLN A 50 -26.07 24.88 6.80
N ASP A 51 -25.75 25.99 7.47
CA ASP A 51 -25.22 27.18 6.82
C ASP A 51 -23.76 26.96 6.39
N LEU A 52 -23.00 26.22 7.20
CA LEU A 52 -21.67 25.77 6.81
C LEU A 52 -21.72 24.83 5.60
N VAL A 53 -22.59 23.81 5.63
CA VAL A 53 -22.73 22.86 4.51
C VAL A 53 -23.15 23.57 3.22
N PHE A 54 -24.10 24.52 3.32
CA PHE A 54 -24.53 25.32 2.19
C PHE A 54 -23.40 26.18 1.60
N ARG A 55 -22.63 26.88 2.44
CA ARG A 55 -21.47 27.67 2.01
C ARG A 55 -20.41 26.80 1.33
N LEU A 56 -20.07 25.66 1.93
CA LEU A 56 -19.13 24.69 1.35
C LEU A 56 -19.62 24.15 0.01
N SER A 57 -20.91 23.80 -0.09
CA SER A 57 -21.52 23.34 -1.34
C SER A 57 -21.41 24.39 -2.45
N LYS A 58 -21.67 25.66 -2.13
CA LYS A 58 -21.54 26.78 -3.08
C LYS A 58 -20.11 26.95 -3.57
N GLU A 59 -19.14 26.94 -2.64
CA GLU A 59 -17.72 27.10 -2.96
C GLU A 59 -17.18 25.92 -3.78
N LEU A 60 -17.48 24.68 -3.38
CA LEU A 60 -17.04 23.49 -4.11
C LEU A 60 -17.65 23.41 -5.51
N THR A 61 -18.91 23.83 -5.67
CA THR A 61 -19.56 23.90 -6.99
C THR A 61 -18.84 24.88 -7.91
N ARG A 62 -18.35 26.01 -7.37
CA ARG A 62 -17.57 27.00 -8.13
C ARG A 62 -16.22 26.43 -8.63
N LEU A 63 -15.64 25.49 -7.88
CA LEU A 63 -14.35 24.88 -8.23
C LEU A 63 -14.45 23.81 -9.32
N MET A 64 -15.65 23.26 -9.58
CA MET A 64 -15.92 22.21 -10.58
C MET A 64 -14.81 21.15 -10.66
N PRO A 65 -14.58 20.38 -9.57
CA PRO A 65 -13.46 19.46 -9.51
C PRO A 65 -13.52 18.46 -10.67
N SER A 66 -12.42 18.35 -11.40
CA SER A 66 -12.25 17.38 -12.48
C SER A 66 -11.23 16.33 -12.06
N PRO A 67 -11.66 15.12 -11.66
CA PRO A 67 -10.75 14.09 -11.23
C PRO A 67 -9.83 13.66 -12.38
N LYS A 68 -8.52 13.62 -12.12
CA LYS A 68 -7.51 13.22 -13.12
C LYS A 68 -7.47 11.71 -13.36
N TRP A 69 -7.95 10.93 -12.40
CA TRP A 69 -8.00 9.47 -12.45
C TRP A 69 -9.45 9.03 -12.26
N LYS A 70 -9.89 8.06 -13.06
CA LYS A 70 -11.19 7.41 -12.95
C LYS A 70 -10.94 5.94 -12.63
N LEU A 71 -11.38 5.48 -11.46
CA LEU A 71 -11.38 4.06 -11.15
C LEU A 71 -12.53 3.41 -11.92
N ILE A 72 -12.21 2.59 -12.91
CA ILE A 72 -13.19 1.78 -13.62
C ILE A 72 -13.23 0.44 -12.89
N VAL A 73 -14.35 0.16 -12.22
CA VAL A 73 -14.60 -1.16 -11.63
C VAL A 73 -15.43 -1.93 -12.66
N ASP A 74 -14.77 -2.80 -13.41
CA ASP A 74 -15.46 -3.71 -14.33
C ASP A 74 -16.25 -4.73 -13.51
N THR A 75 -17.54 -4.46 -13.33
CA THR A 75 -18.51 -5.43 -12.84
C THR A 75 -19.00 -6.27 -14.02
N SER A 76 -18.07 -6.93 -14.71
CA SER A 76 -18.43 -7.90 -15.74
C SER A 76 -19.02 -9.13 -15.07
N TYR A 77 -20.34 -9.09 -14.83
CA TYR A 77 -21.11 -10.31 -14.74
C TYR A 77 -21.12 -10.91 -16.15
N PRO A 78 -20.53 -12.11 -16.37
CA PRO A 78 -20.65 -12.76 -17.66
C PRO A 78 -22.15 -12.96 -17.92
N PRO A 79 -22.66 -12.54 -19.10
CA PRO A 79 -24.05 -12.77 -19.43
C PRO A 79 -24.33 -14.28 -19.34
N PRO A 80 -25.50 -14.70 -18.82
CA PRO A 80 -25.87 -16.11 -18.79
C PRO A 80 -25.86 -16.66 -20.22
N ASN A 81 -24.87 -17.52 -20.44
CA ASN A 81 -24.55 -18.32 -21.62
C ASN A 81 -25.76 -18.67 -22.52
N THR A 82 -25.93 -17.94 -23.63
CA THR A 82 -26.73 -18.42 -24.77
C THR A 82 -25.78 -19.22 -25.67
N LYS A 83 -25.83 -20.55 -25.57
CA LYS A 83 -25.08 -21.46 -26.46
C LYS A 83 -25.59 -21.34 -27.90
N PRO A 84 -24.72 -21.11 -28.91
CA PRO A 84 -24.97 -21.60 -30.25
C PRO A 84 -24.17 -22.90 -30.47
N ALA A 85 -24.84 -23.84 -31.13
CA ALA A 85 -24.31 -25.14 -31.47
C ALA A 85 -23.20 -25.04 -32.55
N SER A 86 -22.15 -25.82 -32.35
CA SER A 86 -21.36 -26.60 -33.32
C SER A 86 -21.22 -26.07 -34.76
N ILE A 87 -19.98 -25.83 -35.19
CA ILE A 87 -19.36 -26.37 -36.41
C ILE A 87 -17.82 -26.26 -36.27
N ASP A 88 -17.14 -27.26 -36.85
CA ASP A 88 -15.74 -27.66 -36.75
C ASP A 88 -14.62 -26.59 -36.77
N GLU A 89 -13.72 -26.65 -35.78
CA GLU A 89 -12.33 -26.16 -35.89
C GLU A 89 -11.36 -27.13 -35.18
N ARG A 90 -10.66 -27.94 -35.97
CA ARG A 90 -9.44 -28.66 -35.54
C ARG A 90 -8.23 -27.84 -35.96
N ASN A 91 -7.34 -27.56 -35.00
CA ASN A 91 -5.95 -27.05 -35.12
C ASN A 91 -5.63 -25.57 -34.82
N ALA A 92 -6.20 -24.96 -33.77
CA ALA A 92 -5.65 -23.70 -33.21
C ALA A 92 -5.65 -23.59 -31.66
N ASN A 93 -5.85 -24.68 -30.90
CA ASN A 93 -6.22 -24.62 -29.47
C ASN A 93 -5.08 -24.83 -28.45
N LYS A 94 -3.80 -24.61 -28.78
CA LYS A 94 -2.70 -24.94 -27.84
C LYS A 94 -2.17 -23.77 -27.00
N GLU A 95 -2.41 -22.51 -27.36
CA GLU A 95 -1.84 -21.36 -26.62
C GLU A 95 -2.74 -20.83 -25.50
N GLU A 96 -4.07 -20.95 -25.58
CA GLU A 96 -4.98 -20.36 -24.56
C GLU A 96 -4.94 -21.03 -23.18
N THR A 97 -4.42 -22.26 -23.07
CA THR A 97 -4.47 -23.01 -21.81
C THR A 97 -3.37 -22.59 -20.82
N GLU A 98 -2.24 -22.09 -21.32
CA GLU A 98 -1.08 -21.75 -20.48
C GLU A 98 -1.32 -20.46 -19.69
N ASP A 99 -1.89 -19.44 -20.35
CA ASP A 99 -2.17 -18.14 -19.72
C ASP A 99 -3.19 -18.26 -18.57
N THR A 100 -4.24 -19.06 -18.76
CA THR A 100 -5.23 -19.30 -17.70
C THR A 100 -4.60 -19.96 -16.46
N THR A 101 -3.66 -20.89 -16.67
CA THR A 101 -2.96 -21.58 -15.59
C THR A 101 -2.02 -20.63 -14.85
N ARG A 102 -1.32 -19.78 -15.60
CA ARG A 102 -0.46 -18.72 -15.04
C ARG A 102 -1.25 -17.77 -14.15
N ASP A 103 -2.38 -17.27 -14.64
CA ASP A 103 -3.22 -16.32 -13.91
C ASP A 103 -3.82 -16.91 -12.64
N ASN A 104 -4.22 -18.18 -12.67
CA ASN A 104 -4.68 -18.88 -11.48
C ASN A 104 -3.56 -19.01 -10.44
N THR A 105 -2.34 -19.31 -10.88
CA THR A 105 -1.16 -19.39 -9.99
C THR A 105 -0.84 -18.03 -9.38
N ILE A 106 -0.92 -16.95 -10.16
CA ILE A 106 -0.73 -15.58 -9.65
C ILE A 106 -1.78 -15.26 -8.57
N LYS A 107 -3.05 -15.62 -8.78
CA LYS A 107 -4.13 -15.41 -7.79
C LYS A 107 -3.87 -16.20 -6.49
N GLU A 108 -3.36 -17.43 -6.59
CA GLU A 108 -2.97 -18.21 -5.42
C GLU A 108 -1.84 -17.52 -4.63
N ILE A 109 -0.79 -17.06 -5.32
CA ILE A 109 0.33 -16.35 -4.67
C ILE A 109 -0.17 -15.06 -3.99
N ILE A 110 -1.02 -14.27 -4.66
CA ILE A 110 -1.58 -13.05 -4.07
C ILE A 110 -2.40 -13.38 -2.82
N THR A 111 -3.22 -14.42 -2.87
CA THR A 111 -4.05 -14.85 -1.73
C THR A 111 -3.17 -15.27 -0.56
N LEU A 112 -2.10 -16.04 -0.84
CA LEU A 112 -1.12 -16.46 0.15
C LEU A 112 -0.42 -15.26 0.80
N LEU A 113 0.07 -14.30 0.00
CA LEU A 113 0.71 -13.08 0.51
C LEU A 113 -0.24 -12.26 1.38
N CYS A 114 -1.52 -12.16 1.01
CA CYS A 114 -2.53 -11.44 1.80
C CYS A 114 -2.77 -12.10 3.16
N GLN A 115 -2.83 -13.43 3.19
CA GLN A 115 -3.10 -14.20 4.42
C GLN A 115 -2.02 -14.01 5.49
N TYR A 116 -0.76 -13.89 5.06
CA TYR A 116 0.41 -13.81 5.95
C TYR A 116 1.01 -12.40 6.06
N MET A 117 0.32 -11.36 5.58
CA MET A 117 0.82 -10.00 5.64
C MET A 117 0.87 -9.50 7.10
N PRO A 118 2.03 -9.07 7.61
CA PRO A 118 2.18 -8.70 9.01
C PRO A 118 1.39 -7.42 9.31
N SER A 119 0.43 -7.52 10.24
CA SER A 119 -0.29 -6.34 10.77
C SER A 119 0.35 -5.76 12.03
N ASN A 120 1.18 -6.56 12.71
CA ASN A 120 1.87 -6.16 13.94
C ASN A 120 3.37 -5.94 13.65
N PRO A 121 3.94 -4.75 13.95
CA PRO A 121 5.36 -4.47 13.74
C PRO A 121 6.30 -5.37 14.55
N ASN A 122 5.82 -6.00 15.62
CA ASN A 122 6.60 -6.92 16.46
C ASN A 122 6.55 -8.37 15.98
N SER A 123 5.87 -8.67 14.86
CA SER A 123 5.82 -10.01 14.29
C SER A 123 7.16 -10.40 13.66
N THR A 124 7.54 -11.67 13.71
CA THR A 124 8.72 -12.20 13.00
C THR A 124 8.66 -11.96 11.49
N LEU A 125 7.45 -11.82 10.93
CA LEU A 125 7.24 -11.54 9.52
C LEU A 125 7.43 -10.05 9.15
N ALA A 126 7.54 -9.15 10.13
CA ALA A 126 7.61 -7.71 9.89
C ALA A 126 8.82 -7.31 9.02
N SER A 127 9.95 -8.03 9.14
CA SER A 127 11.15 -7.80 8.31
C SER A 127 10.94 -8.06 6.81
N TYR A 128 9.89 -8.81 6.45
CA TYR A 128 9.55 -9.14 5.07
C TYR A 128 8.38 -8.32 4.52
N CYS A 129 7.81 -7.41 5.33
CA CYS A 129 6.62 -6.63 4.96
C CYS A 129 6.80 -5.88 3.64
N ASP A 130 7.96 -5.22 3.47
CA ASP A 130 8.27 -4.47 2.26
C ASP A 130 8.32 -5.36 1.00
N ALA A 131 8.89 -6.55 1.13
CA ALA A 131 8.95 -7.53 0.04
C ALA A 131 7.56 -8.07 -0.32
N PHE A 132 6.73 -8.37 0.69
CA PHE A 132 5.36 -8.84 0.46
C PHE A 132 4.53 -7.80 -0.29
N VAL A 133 4.59 -6.53 0.14
CA VAL A 133 3.86 -5.44 -0.51
C VAL A 133 4.36 -5.25 -1.94
N SER A 134 5.68 -5.16 -2.12
CA SER A 134 6.28 -4.93 -3.44
C SER A 134 5.98 -6.07 -4.42
N LEU A 135 6.10 -7.33 -3.99
CA LEU A 135 5.78 -8.49 -4.82
C LEU A 135 4.29 -8.54 -5.16
N ARG A 136 3.41 -8.25 -4.20
CA ARG A 136 1.96 -8.21 -4.44
C ARG A 136 1.60 -7.12 -5.45
N LEU A 137 2.19 -5.94 -5.35
CA LEU A 137 1.97 -4.85 -6.31
C LEU A 137 2.50 -5.17 -7.70
N LEU A 138 3.63 -5.89 -7.80
CA LEU A 138 4.14 -6.42 -9.06
C LEU A 138 3.14 -7.40 -9.70
N LEU A 139 2.64 -8.35 -8.92
CA LEU A 139 1.68 -9.37 -9.39
C LEU A 139 0.31 -8.77 -9.76
N LEU A 140 -0.12 -7.70 -9.11
CA LEU A 140 -1.40 -7.02 -9.41
C LEU A 140 -1.35 -6.11 -10.64
N ARG A 141 -0.17 -5.75 -11.14
CA ARG A 141 -0.05 -4.85 -12.30
C ARG A 141 -0.51 -5.55 -13.59
N PRO A 142 -1.49 -4.98 -14.34
CA PRO A 142 -1.95 -5.58 -15.60
C PRO A 142 -0.94 -5.39 -16.73
N THR A 143 -0.09 -4.36 -16.64
CA THR A 143 0.96 -4.06 -17.60
C THR A 143 2.29 -4.00 -16.87
N ARG A 144 3.25 -4.81 -17.32
CA ARG A 144 4.56 -4.97 -16.69
C ARG A 144 5.67 -4.70 -17.70
N SER A 145 6.83 -4.25 -17.22
CA SER A 145 8.04 -4.21 -18.06
C SER A 145 8.50 -5.64 -18.38
N GLN A 146 9.37 -5.79 -19.37
CA GLN A 146 9.92 -7.11 -19.70
C GLN A 146 10.66 -7.74 -18.52
N GLU A 147 11.44 -6.93 -17.79
CA GLU A 147 12.13 -7.35 -16.56
C GLU A 147 11.16 -7.78 -15.47
N ASP A 148 10.08 -7.02 -15.27
CA ASP A 148 9.02 -7.37 -14.31
C ASP A 148 8.33 -8.69 -14.68
N GLU A 149 8.08 -8.96 -15.97
CA GLU A 149 7.52 -10.24 -16.44
C GLU A 149 8.48 -11.41 -16.19
N ASP A 150 9.79 -11.22 -16.39
CA ASP A 150 10.78 -12.24 -16.08
C ASP A 150 10.84 -12.53 -14.58
N ASN A 151 10.78 -11.49 -13.73
CA ASN A 151 10.67 -11.64 -12.28
C ASN A 151 9.40 -12.42 -11.90
N VAL A 152 8.24 -12.10 -12.48
CA VAL A 152 6.99 -12.83 -12.24
C VAL A 152 7.11 -14.30 -12.66
N ARG A 153 7.71 -14.58 -13.82
CA ARG A 153 7.95 -15.95 -14.29
C ARG A 153 8.82 -16.74 -13.31
N ILE A 154 9.89 -16.13 -12.80
CA ILE A 154 10.76 -16.75 -11.78
C ILE A 154 9.97 -17.02 -10.50
N MET A 155 9.18 -16.05 -10.01
CA MET A 155 8.38 -16.22 -8.79
C MET A 155 7.33 -17.33 -8.91
N ILE A 156 6.67 -17.46 -10.07
CA ILE A 156 5.74 -18.56 -10.35
C ILE A 156 6.47 -19.92 -10.32
N GLY A 157 7.67 -19.98 -10.90
CA GLY A 157 8.54 -21.15 -10.84
C GLY A 157 8.93 -21.53 -9.41
N SER A 158 9.43 -20.56 -8.63
CA SER A 158 9.76 -20.74 -7.21
C SER A 158 8.56 -21.24 -6.41
N TYR A 159 7.39 -20.61 -6.57
CA TYR A 159 6.16 -21.02 -5.89
C TYR A 159 5.78 -22.47 -6.20
N THR A 160 5.76 -22.85 -7.48
CA THR A 160 5.41 -24.21 -7.92
C THR A 160 6.39 -25.24 -7.35
N SER A 161 7.68 -24.92 -7.33
CA SER A 161 8.72 -25.74 -6.71
C SER A 161 8.50 -25.90 -5.20
N TYR A 162 8.28 -24.81 -4.47
CA TYR A 162 8.06 -24.88 -3.02
C TYR A 162 6.77 -25.63 -2.67
N LYS A 163 5.68 -25.42 -3.44
CA LYS A 163 4.41 -26.12 -3.26
C LYS A 163 4.54 -27.62 -3.51
N SER A 164 5.21 -28.02 -4.59
CA SER A 164 5.43 -29.45 -4.90
C SER A 164 6.33 -30.16 -3.90
N SER A 165 7.23 -29.43 -3.25
CA SER A 165 8.06 -29.96 -2.15
C SER A 165 7.31 -30.18 -0.83
N GLY A 166 6.02 -29.83 -0.75
CA GLY A 166 5.20 -30.02 0.44
C GLY A 166 5.51 -29.07 1.60
N ARG A 167 6.13 -27.91 1.31
CA ARG A 167 6.41 -26.88 2.33
C ARG A 167 5.12 -26.27 2.88
N SER A 168 5.19 -25.80 4.12
CA SER A 168 4.07 -25.09 4.74
C SER A 168 3.80 -23.76 4.01
N SER A 169 2.55 -23.31 3.99
CA SER A 169 2.15 -22.05 3.34
C SER A 169 2.92 -20.83 3.83
N ILE A 170 3.19 -20.76 5.14
CA ILE A 170 3.97 -19.67 5.73
C ILE A 170 5.43 -19.72 5.27
N ASP A 171 6.04 -20.90 5.18
CA ASP A 171 7.42 -21.04 4.70
C ASP A 171 7.52 -20.68 3.21
N ILE A 172 6.55 -21.10 2.39
CA ILE A 172 6.48 -20.72 0.97
C ILE A 172 6.44 -19.19 0.85
N CYS A 173 5.62 -18.53 1.66
CA CYS A 173 5.49 -17.07 1.67
C CYS A 173 6.83 -16.39 2.00
N ILE A 174 7.50 -16.82 3.08
CA ILE A 174 8.81 -16.30 3.50
C ILE A 174 9.85 -16.51 2.40
N MET A 175 9.92 -17.72 1.82
CA MET A 175 10.88 -18.05 0.77
C MET A 175 10.67 -17.19 -0.48
N LEU A 176 9.43 -16.96 -0.90
CA LEU A 176 9.12 -16.06 -2.02
C LEU A 176 9.56 -14.62 -1.74
N ALA A 177 9.36 -14.11 -0.53
CA ALA A 177 9.84 -12.78 -0.16
C ALA A 177 11.37 -12.69 -0.18
N CYS A 178 12.07 -13.71 0.31
CA CYS A 178 13.53 -13.78 0.25
C CYS A 178 14.05 -13.79 -1.19
N ASP A 179 13.49 -14.64 -2.04
CA ASP A 179 13.88 -14.71 -3.47
C ASP A 179 13.63 -13.38 -4.17
N PHE A 180 12.48 -12.76 -3.92
CA PHE A 180 12.14 -11.48 -4.52
C PHE A 180 13.07 -10.33 -4.07
N GLN A 181 13.42 -10.28 -2.78
CA GLN A 181 14.42 -9.33 -2.28
C GLN A 181 15.80 -9.55 -2.94
N PHE A 182 16.17 -10.81 -3.19
CA PHE A 182 17.41 -11.13 -3.89
C PHE A 182 17.38 -10.60 -5.34
N LEU A 183 16.28 -10.82 -6.07
CA LEU A 183 16.10 -10.31 -7.44
C LEU A 183 16.19 -8.78 -7.52
N GLN A 184 15.59 -8.07 -6.56
CA GLN A 184 15.68 -6.60 -6.53
C GLN A 184 17.11 -6.09 -6.30
N ARG A 185 17.93 -6.79 -5.51
CA ARG A 185 19.32 -6.42 -5.28
C ARG A 185 20.20 -6.67 -6.50
N SER A 186 19.93 -7.74 -7.26
CA SER A 186 20.68 -7.99 -8.50
C SER A 186 20.47 -6.90 -9.55
N ALA A 187 19.28 -6.30 -9.62
CA ALA A 187 18.99 -5.23 -10.57
C ALA A 187 19.77 -3.92 -10.31
N THR A 188 20.15 -3.66 -9.05
CA THR A 188 20.84 -2.40 -8.66
C THR A 188 22.36 -2.44 -8.83
N THR A 189 22.96 -3.61 -9.04
CA THR A 189 24.42 -3.76 -9.04
C THR A 189 25.04 -3.63 -10.45
N SER A 190 24.22 -3.55 -11.50
CA SER A 190 24.68 -3.48 -12.90
C SER A 190 24.97 -2.05 -13.41
N THR A 191 24.65 -1.01 -12.66
CA THR A 191 25.11 0.36 -12.94
C THR A 191 26.52 0.56 -12.37
N SER A 192 27.50 0.10 -13.13
CA SER A 192 28.91 0.46 -12.94
C SER A 192 29.04 1.98 -12.79
N PRO A 193 29.67 2.50 -11.72
CA PRO A 193 30.02 3.92 -11.66
C PRO A 193 31.03 4.17 -12.76
N THR A 194 30.60 4.87 -13.82
CA THR A 194 31.51 5.48 -14.78
C THR A 194 32.41 6.42 -13.98
N VAL A 195 33.62 5.97 -13.70
CA VAL A 195 34.72 6.77 -13.18
C VAL A 195 35.02 7.82 -14.24
N LYS A 196 34.37 8.98 -14.13
CA LYS A 196 34.91 10.20 -14.74
C LYS A 196 36.17 10.53 -13.95
N ASN A 197 37.27 10.10 -14.54
CA ASN A 197 38.63 10.40 -14.17
C ASN A 197 38.83 11.92 -14.33
N GLU A 198 38.52 12.70 -13.29
CA GLU A 198 38.93 14.10 -13.20
C GLU A 198 39.93 14.28 -12.06
N HIS A 199 41.17 14.57 -12.50
CA HIS A 199 42.19 15.37 -11.83
C HIS A 199 42.61 14.99 -10.41
N ALA A 200 43.83 14.44 -10.37
CA ALA A 200 44.75 14.51 -9.25
C ALA A 200 44.74 15.90 -8.57
N LYS A 201 44.40 15.92 -7.29
CA LYS A 201 44.85 16.98 -6.37
C LYS A 201 45.20 16.36 -5.03
N ALA A 202 46.32 16.85 -4.51
CA ALA A 202 47.16 16.30 -3.46
C ALA A 202 46.44 15.90 -2.16
N MET A 203 46.97 14.85 -1.55
CA MET A 203 46.75 14.41 -0.17
C MET A 203 47.16 15.49 0.85
N PRO A 204 46.40 15.65 1.94
CA PRO A 204 46.97 15.92 3.25
C PRO A 204 47.00 14.63 4.09
N GLN A 205 48.15 14.39 4.71
CA GLN A 205 48.35 13.30 5.67
C GLN A 205 47.44 13.46 6.89
N TYR A 206 46.76 12.38 7.28
CA TYR A 206 46.15 12.29 8.60
C TYR A 206 47.08 11.53 9.55
N VAL A 207 47.43 12.22 10.63
CA VAL A 207 48.19 11.72 11.77
C VAL A 207 47.29 10.76 12.57
N PHE A 208 47.81 9.58 12.83
CA PHE A 208 47.20 8.54 13.64
C PHE A 208 47.43 8.84 15.13
N THR A 209 46.38 9.21 15.86
CA THR A 209 46.40 9.31 17.34
C THR A 209 45.73 8.08 17.93
N PRO A 210 46.42 7.26 18.75
CA PRO A 210 45.81 6.11 19.43
C PRO A 210 44.92 6.56 20.59
N PRO A 211 43.83 5.83 20.91
CA PRO A 211 42.94 6.17 22.00
C PRO A 211 43.57 5.82 23.37
N GLN A 212 43.58 6.82 24.26
CA GLN A 212 43.90 6.66 25.68
C GLN A 212 42.75 5.94 26.40
N ALA A 213 43.12 4.93 27.19
CA ALA A 213 42.25 4.27 28.16
C ALA A 213 41.87 5.25 29.29
N GLN A 214 40.59 5.22 29.71
CA GLN A 214 40.15 5.81 30.97
C GLN A 214 39.60 4.74 31.92
N PRO A 215 39.83 4.89 33.24
CA PRO A 215 39.54 3.89 34.25
C PRO A 215 38.08 3.91 34.73
N GLN A 216 37.65 2.73 35.20
CA GLN A 216 36.43 2.49 35.96
C GLN A 216 36.42 3.30 37.27
N SER A 217 35.24 3.83 37.62
CA SER A 217 34.88 4.05 39.01
C SER A 217 33.40 3.69 39.23
N ASP A 218 33.21 2.77 40.17
CA ASP A 218 31.95 2.48 40.84
C ASP A 218 31.40 3.72 41.56
N LEU A 219 30.08 3.93 41.58
CA LEU A 219 29.37 4.23 42.84
C LEU A 219 27.84 4.16 42.70
N LEU A 220 27.23 3.53 43.70
CA LEU A 220 25.80 3.39 43.98
C LEU A 220 25.10 4.74 44.18
N SER A 221 23.83 4.85 43.77
CA SER A 221 22.88 5.73 44.46
C SER A 221 21.43 5.26 44.30
N TYR A 222 20.85 4.86 45.43
CA TYR A 222 19.41 4.70 45.64
C TYR A 222 18.76 6.07 45.80
N GLY A 223 17.58 6.28 45.21
CA GLY A 223 16.82 7.52 45.40
C GLY A 223 15.37 7.43 44.96
N ASN A 224 14.50 7.06 45.92
CA ASN A 224 13.06 7.30 45.93
C ASN A 224 12.74 8.79 45.65
N GLY A 225 11.66 9.08 44.92
CA GLY A 225 11.15 10.44 44.78
C GLY A 225 9.82 10.55 44.04
N THR A 226 8.78 10.87 44.80
CA THR A 226 7.36 11.00 44.49
C THR A 226 6.95 12.26 43.70
N SER A 227 6.10 12.08 42.68
CA SER A 227 4.92 12.89 42.25
C SER A 227 5.02 14.44 42.08
N PRO A 228 3.92 15.15 41.74
CA PRO A 228 3.40 15.41 40.39
C PRO A 228 3.33 16.93 40.09
N MET A 229 3.15 17.38 38.82
CA MET A 229 2.41 18.62 38.52
C MET A 229 2.20 18.88 37.02
N LEU A 230 1.11 19.59 36.75
CA LEU A 230 0.40 19.82 35.50
C LEU A 230 0.90 21.04 34.68
N SER A 231 0.50 21.02 33.40
CA SER A 231 0.24 22.17 32.48
C SER A 231 1.41 22.65 31.60
N PRO A 232 1.17 23.28 30.42
CA PRO A 232 -0.08 23.78 29.86
C PRO A 232 -0.43 23.35 28.41
N VAL A 233 -1.69 23.61 28.07
CA VAL A 233 -2.36 23.41 26.78
C VAL A 233 -1.75 24.30 25.68
N HIS A 234 -1.25 23.68 24.61
CA HIS A 234 -0.86 24.35 23.37
C HIS A 234 -2.05 24.30 22.40
N MET A 235 -2.74 25.42 22.19
CA MET A 235 -3.72 25.56 21.10
C MET A 235 -2.95 25.87 19.81
N SER A 236 -2.62 24.82 19.04
CA SER A 236 -2.17 24.99 17.66
C SER A 236 -3.36 24.85 16.72
N GLN A 237 -3.63 25.94 16.01
CA GLN A 237 -4.69 26.09 15.05
C GLN A 237 -4.20 25.58 13.68
N ASN A 238 -4.28 24.26 13.46
CA ASN A 238 -4.08 23.67 12.14
C ASN A 238 -5.44 23.23 11.60
N ILE A 239 -5.92 23.98 10.61
CA ILE A 239 -7.14 23.71 9.86
C ILE A 239 -6.72 23.18 8.48
N LEU A 240 -7.29 22.01 8.14
CA LEU A 240 -7.35 21.34 6.83
C LEU A 240 -6.10 20.59 6.36
N ASP A 241 -5.92 19.37 6.87
CA ASP A 241 -5.27 18.29 6.13
C ASP A 241 -6.28 17.19 5.80
N ASN A 242 -6.29 16.77 4.54
CA ASN A 242 -6.97 15.62 3.94
C ASN A 242 -8.40 15.86 3.41
N VAL A 243 -8.46 16.45 2.20
CA VAL A 243 -9.62 16.32 1.30
C VAL A 243 -9.43 15.05 0.47
N SER A 244 -10.35 14.08 0.63
CA SER A 244 -10.44 12.92 -0.26
C SER A 244 -11.61 13.12 -1.22
N ILE A 245 -11.33 13.11 -2.53
CA ILE A 245 -12.35 13.17 -3.57
C ILE A 245 -12.69 11.73 -3.95
N ILE A 246 -13.94 11.32 -3.75
CA ILE A 246 -14.44 10.01 -4.15
C ILE A 246 -15.42 10.23 -5.30
N SER A 247 -15.11 9.66 -6.48
CA SER A 247 -16.08 9.56 -7.56
C SER A 247 -17.03 8.41 -7.24
N ALA A 248 -18.33 8.67 -7.27
CA ALA A 248 -19.34 7.63 -7.36
C ALA A 248 -19.48 7.18 -8.82
#